data_AF-A0A821WKD5-F1
#
_entry.id   AF-A0A821WKD5-F1
#
_cell.length_a   1.000
_cell.length_b   1.000
_cell.length_c   1.000
_cell.angle_alpha   90.00
_cell.angle_beta   90.00
_cell.angle_gamma   90.00
#
_symmetry.space_group_name_H-M   'P 1'
#
loop_
_entity.id
_entity.type
_entity.pdbx_description
1 polymer ?
#
loop_
_entity_poly.entity_id
_entity_poly.type
_entity_poly.pdbx_seq_one_letter_code
_entity_poly.pdbx_strand_id
1 'polypeptide(L)'
;MDSMAKLIGYTHIFSTVYHPQSNGMVERFNATFVPQLAKLHDRENNNWDKYLSPVVFAYNTGVHSTTHYSPFQLQFGREPRLPIDKPSSTYVFHKPNDYYAQLRKSLQIIHNNAHINIIQQQS
;
A
#
# COMPACT_ATOMS: atom_id res chain seq x y z
N MET A 1 -2.30 -11.27 -25.96
CA MET A 1 -1.79 -11.05 -24.58
C MET A 1 -0.45 -11.75 -24.37
N ASP A 2 -0.24 -12.94 -24.95
CA ASP A 2 1.02 -13.69 -24.83
C ASP A 2 2.24 -12.96 -25.40
N SER A 3 2.06 -12.13 -26.44
CA SER A 3 3.12 -11.28 -27.00
C SER A 3 3.63 -10.22 -26.01
N MET A 4 2.74 -9.62 -25.22
CA MET A 4 3.08 -8.62 -24.20
C MET A 4 3.69 -9.28 -22.97
N ALA A 5 3.15 -10.42 -22.54
CA ALA A 5 3.69 -11.23 -21.44
C ALA A 5 5.12 -11.66 -21.68
N LYS A 6 5.41 -12.12 -22.91
CA LYS A 6 6.76 -12.49 -23.32
C LYS A 6 7.71 -11.30 -23.45
N LEU A 7 7.20 -10.12 -23.84
CA LEU A 7 8.00 -8.91 -24.00
C LEU A 7 8.47 -8.33 -22.66
N ILE A 8 7.57 -8.24 -21.68
CA ILE A 8 7.86 -7.60 -20.38
C ILE A 8 8.15 -8.61 -19.26
N GLY A 9 8.09 -9.91 -19.56
CA GLY A 9 8.53 -10.99 -18.66
C GLY A 9 7.60 -11.27 -17.48
N TYR A 10 6.29 -10.96 -17.59
CA TYR A 10 5.32 -11.35 -16.55
C TYR A 10 4.59 -12.64 -16.92
N THR A 11 4.26 -13.43 -15.90
CA THR A 11 3.39 -14.60 -16.04
C THR A 11 1.96 -14.17 -15.77
N HIS A 12 1.06 -14.37 -16.73
CA HIS A 12 -0.36 -14.15 -16.51
C HIS A 12 -0.96 -15.36 -15.79
N ILE A 13 -1.53 -15.12 -14.60
CA ILE A 13 -2.22 -16.14 -13.80
C ILE A 13 -3.72 -15.92 -13.95
N PHE A 14 -4.43 -16.91 -14.49
CA PHE A 14 -5.89 -16.88 -14.55
C PHE A 14 -6.47 -17.29 -13.19
N SER A 15 -7.35 -16.46 -12.63
CA SER A 15 -8.15 -16.88 -11.47
C SER A 15 -9.19 -17.90 -11.94
N THR A 16 -9.20 -19.09 -11.36
CA THR A 16 -10.24 -20.08 -11.61
C THR A 16 -11.57 -19.61 -11.00
N VAL A 17 -12.68 -19.94 -11.66
CA VAL A 17 -14.01 -19.71 -11.10
C VAL A 17 -14.08 -20.42 -9.73
N TYR A 18 -14.56 -19.72 -8.69
CA TYR A 18 -14.63 -20.19 -7.29
C TYR A 18 -13.33 -20.17 -6.44
N HIS A 19 -12.26 -19.46 -6.86
CA HIS A 19 -11.12 -19.15 -5.98
C HIS A 19 -11.02 -17.66 -5.59
N PRO A 20 -11.94 -17.14 -4.75
CA PRO A 20 -11.95 -15.74 -4.32
C PRO A 20 -10.71 -15.36 -3.49
N GLN A 21 -9.97 -16.33 -2.94
CA GLN A 21 -8.75 -16.05 -2.18
C GLN A 21 -7.63 -15.41 -3.02
N SER A 22 -7.54 -15.73 -4.32
CA SER A 22 -6.52 -15.15 -5.21
C SER A 22 -6.74 -13.66 -5.48
N ASN A 23 -8.01 -13.21 -5.51
CA ASN A 23 -8.37 -11.81 -5.76
C ASN A 23 -8.82 -11.07 -4.50
N GLY A 24 -8.96 -11.74 -3.35
CA GLY A 24 -9.57 -11.18 -2.15
C GLY A 24 -8.85 -9.93 -1.60
N MET A 25 -7.53 -9.79 -1.82
CA MET A 25 -6.82 -8.56 -1.47
C MET A 25 -7.20 -7.37 -2.37
N VAL A 26 -7.34 -7.60 -3.67
CA VAL A 26 -7.79 -6.59 -4.64
C VAL A 26 -9.26 -6.25 -4.39
N GLU A 27 -10.09 -7.24 -4.08
CA GLU A 27 -11.50 -7.03 -3.73
C GLU A 27 -11.66 -6.21 -2.45
N ARG A 28 -10.90 -6.51 -1.39
CA ARG A 28 -10.89 -5.70 -0.16
C ARG A 28 -10.41 -4.27 -0.39
N PHE A 29 -9.39 -4.10 -1.23
CA PHE A 29 -8.95 -2.78 -1.67
C PHE A 29 -10.10 -2.04 -2.37
N ASN A 30 -10.71 -2.65 -3.38
CA ASN A 30 -11.82 -2.06 -4.13
C ASN A 30 -13.02 -1.74 -3.24
N ALA A 31 -13.35 -2.60 -2.27
CA ALA A 31 -14.43 -2.40 -1.32
C ALA A 31 -14.20 -1.18 -0.39
N THR A 32 -12.95 -0.78 -0.16
CA THR A 32 -12.62 0.44 0.60
C THR A 32 -12.50 1.66 -0.31
N PHE A 33 -11.86 1.48 -1.46
CA PHE A 33 -11.52 2.53 -2.40
C PHE A 33 -12.75 3.11 -3.11
N VAL A 34 -13.64 2.24 -3.62
CA VAL A 34 -14.82 2.67 -4.41
C VAL A 34 -15.77 3.55 -3.59
N PRO A 35 -16.11 3.22 -2.32
CA PRO A 35 -16.93 4.10 -1.50
C PRO A 35 -16.26 5.43 -1.16
N GLN A 36 -14.94 5.46 -0.94
CA GLN A 36 -14.20 6.70 -0.69
C GLN A 36 -14.25 7.63 -1.91
N LEU A 37 -14.03 7.08 -3.10
CA LEU A 37 -14.12 7.82 -4.34
C LEU A 37 -15.56 8.31 -4.59
N ALA A 38 -16.56 7.46 -4.36
CA ALA A 38 -17.98 7.79 -4.52
C ALA A 38 -18.45 8.91 -3.59
N LYS A 39 -17.82 9.10 -2.42
CA LYS A 39 -18.11 10.22 -1.50
C LYS A 39 -17.56 11.57 -1.99
N LEU A 40 -16.47 11.55 -2.75
CA LEU A 40 -15.78 12.77 -3.19
C LEU A 40 -16.17 13.21 -4.59
N HIS A 41 -16.58 12.26 -5.42
CA HIS A 41 -17.05 12.51 -6.78
C HIS A 41 -18.43 13.19 -6.78
N ASP A 42 -18.53 14.24 -7.58
CA ASP A 42 -19.80 14.90 -7.87
C ASP A 42 -20.51 14.18 -9.02
N ARG A 43 -21.68 13.61 -8.71
CA ARG A 43 -22.50 12.84 -9.66
C ARG A 43 -22.91 13.63 -10.90
N GLU A 44 -22.99 14.94 -10.80
CA GLU A 44 -23.41 15.78 -11.93
C GLU A 44 -22.24 16.12 -12.87
N ASN A 45 -21.01 16.16 -12.34
CA ASN A 45 -19.82 16.64 -13.06
C ASN A 45 -18.84 15.53 -13.49
N ASN A 46 -19.11 14.26 -13.14
CA ASN A 46 -18.31 13.08 -13.52
C ASN A 46 -16.78 13.26 -13.31
N ASN A 47 -16.40 13.97 -12.25
CA ASN A 47 -15.04 14.44 -11.97
C ASN A 47 -14.22 13.46 -11.10
N TRP A 48 -14.55 12.17 -11.14
CA TRP A 48 -13.95 11.14 -10.27
C TRP A 48 -12.44 10.98 -10.49
N ASP A 49 -11.97 11.22 -11.71
CA ASP A 49 -10.56 11.16 -12.12
C ASP A 49 -9.68 12.12 -11.31
N LYS A 50 -10.21 13.30 -10.97
CA LYS A 50 -9.52 14.30 -10.14
C LYS A 50 -9.30 13.83 -8.70
N TYR A 51 -10.17 12.96 -8.20
CA TYR A 51 -10.11 12.42 -6.84
C TYR A 51 -9.35 11.11 -6.75
N LEU A 52 -8.96 10.51 -7.88
CA LEU A 52 -8.22 9.26 -7.91
C LEU A 52 -6.89 9.37 -7.13
N SER A 53 -6.05 10.34 -7.48
CA SER A 53 -4.73 10.51 -6.84
C SER A 53 -4.83 10.82 -5.34
N PRO A 54 -5.69 11.75 -4.88
CA PRO A 54 -5.89 11.98 -3.45
C PRO A 54 -6.37 10.75 -2.66
N VAL A 55 -7.31 9.97 -3.20
CA VAL A 55 -7.85 8.78 -2.50
C VAL A 55 -6.79 7.68 -2.43
N VAL A 56 -6.07 7.42 -3.52
CA VAL A 56 -4.95 6.45 -3.52
C VAL A 56 -3.87 6.87 -2.55
N PHE A 57 -3.54 8.17 -2.48
CA PHE A 57 -2.58 8.69 -1.51
C PHE A 57 -3.06 8.44 -0.08
N ALA A 58 -4.29 8.82 0.25
CA ALA A 58 -4.88 8.61 1.58
C ALA A 58 -4.90 7.13 1.98
N TYR A 59 -5.20 6.23 1.04
CA TYR A 59 -5.13 4.79 1.26
C TYR A 59 -3.69 4.32 1.55
N ASN A 60 -2.72 4.75 0.73
CA ASN A 60 -1.33 4.32 0.87
C ASN A 60 -0.66 4.85 2.14
N THR A 61 -1.07 6.01 2.64
CA THR A 61 -0.52 6.62 3.87
C THR A 61 -1.32 6.28 5.13
N GLY A 62 -2.54 5.75 4.98
CA GLY A 62 -3.40 5.38 6.10
C GLY A 62 -2.96 4.08 6.76
N VAL A 63 -2.98 4.04 8.09
CA VAL A 63 -2.67 2.82 8.86
C VAL A 63 -3.83 1.83 8.74
N HIS A 64 -3.53 0.59 8.36
CA HIS A 64 -4.53 -0.47 8.30
C HIS A 64 -4.63 -1.22 9.63
N SER A 65 -5.85 -1.55 10.03
CA SER A 65 -6.12 -2.24 11.31
C SER A 65 -5.48 -3.63 11.41
N THR A 66 -5.35 -4.34 10.30
CA THR A 66 -4.81 -5.71 10.29
C THR A 66 -3.30 -5.76 10.44
N THR A 67 -2.60 -4.86 9.75
CA THR A 67 -1.13 -4.83 9.76
C THR A 67 -0.58 -3.90 10.82
N HIS A 68 -1.37 -2.93 11.30
CA HIS A 68 -0.93 -1.77 12.08
C HIS A 68 0.10 -0.88 11.36
N TYR A 69 0.24 -1.05 10.04
CA TYR A 69 1.13 -0.26 9.19
C TYR A 69 0.39 0.19 7.94
N SER A 70 0.79 1.34 7.40
CA SER A 70 0.32 1.79 6.10
C SER A 70 0.95 0.98 4.95
N PRO A 71 0.27 0.85 3.79
CA PRO A 71 0.88 0.25 2.59
C PRO A 71 2.21 0.90 2.21
N PHE A 72 2.34 2.22 2.38
CA PHE A 72 3.59 2.94 2.13
C PHE A 72 4.72 2.45 3.05
N GLN A 73 4.46 2.28 4.34
CA GLN A 73 5.47 1.73 5.27
C GLN A 73 5.85 0.30 4.93
N LEU A 74 4.89 -0.52 4.51
CA LEU A 74 5.16 -1.90 4.07
C LEU A 74 5.99 -1.94 2.78
N GLN A 75 5.85 -0.97 1.89
CA GLN A 75 6.62 -0.92 0.65
C GLN A 75 8.01 -0.33 0.84
N PHE A 76 8.12 0.76 1.61
CA PHE A 76 9.35 1.56 1.70
C PHE A 76 10.08 1.44 3.04
N GLY A 77 9.50 0.79 4.05
CA GLY A 77 10.12 0.60 5.36
C GLY A 77 10.26 1.89 6.19
N ARG A 78 9.53 2.96 5.84
CA ARG A 78 9.56 4.26 6.51
C ARG A 78 8.19 4.92 6.50
N GLU A 79 7.98 5.86 7.41
CA GLU A 79 6.76 6.69 7.40
C GLU A 79 6.70 7.57 6.14
N PRO A 80 5.51 7.75 5.55
CA PRO A 80 5.30 8.76 4.52
C PRO A 80 5.57 10.15 5.11
N ARG A 81 6.26 11.01 4.36
CA ARG A 81 6.38 12.43 4.73
C ARG A 81 5.24 13.19 4.08
N LEU A 82 4.30 13.65 4.88
CA LEU A 82 3.19 14.47 4.46
C LEU A 82 3.59 15.95 4.44
N PRO A 83 2.98 16.78 3.58
CA PRO A 83 3.25 18.23 3.57
C PRO A 83 2.97 18.94 4.90
N ILE A 84 2.10 18.36 5.73
CA ILE A 84 1.78 18.87 7.07
C ILE A 84 2.78 18.44 8.15
N ASP A 85 3.63 17.45 7.86
CA ASP A 85 4.56 16.92 8.85
C ASP A 85 5.67 17.93 9.13
N LYS A 86 5.92 18.17 10.42
CA LYS A 86 7.12 18.88 10.83
C LYS A 86 8.35 18.04 10.46
N PRO A 87 9.49 18.66 10.09
CA PRO A 87 10.71 17.92 9.83
C PRO A 87 11.08 17.09 11.05
N SER A 88 10.86 15.78 10.95
CA SER A 88 11.16 14.84 12.02
C SER A 88 12.67 14.61 12.09
N SER A 89 13.23 14.75 13.29
CA SER A 89 14.63 14.48 13.63
C SER A 89 14.91 13.01 13.95
N THR A 90 13.95 12.10 13.74
CA THR A 90 14.07 10.69 14.16
C THR A 90 15.21 9.94 13.48
N TYR A 91 15.64 10.36 12.28
CA TYR A 91 16.73 9.71 11.57
C TYR A 91 18.01 10.56 11.63
N VAL A 92 18.96 10.11 12.46
CA VAL A 92 20.30 10.70 12.52
C VAL A 92 21.22 9.87 11.62
N PHE A 93 21.76 10.50 10.58
CA PHE A 93 22.68 9.87 9.63
C PHE A 93 24.09 10.38 9.91
N HIS A 94 24.97 9.50 10.41
CA HIS A 94 26.36 9.87 10.71
C HIS A 94 27.28 9.56 9.53
N LYS A 95 26.92 8.56 8.70
CA LYS A 95 27.65 8.17 7.49
C LYS A 95 26.68 8.03 6.30
N PRO A 96 27.15 8.24 5.05
CA PRO A 96 26.32 8.10 3.84
C PRO A 96 25.63 6.73 3.69
N ASN A 97 26.28 5.65 4.18
CA ASN A 97 25.75 4.29 4.06
C ASN A 97 24.76 3.91 5.18
N ASP A 98 24.62 4.76 6.21
CA ASP A 98 23.74 4.49 7.34
C ASP A 98 22.26 4.50 6.91
N TYR A 99 21.91 5.31 5.90
CA TYR A 99 20.55 5.39 5.38
C TYR A 99 20.05 4.03 4.88
N TYR A 100 20.80 3.38 3.99
CA TYR A 100 20.43 2.09 3.42
C TYR A 100 20.38 0.99 4.48
N ALA A 101 21.35 0.95 5.40
CA ALA A 101 21.37 -0.02 6.47
C ALA A 101 20.17 0.13 7.41
N GLN A 102 19.82 1.37 7.79
CA GLN A 102 18.65 1.66 8.62
C GLN A 102 17.35 1.32 7.90
N LEU A 103 17.21 1.67 6.61
CA LEU A 103 16.01 1.39 5.81
C LEU A 103 15.78 -0.11 5.61
N ARG A 104 16.85 -0.87 5.36
CA ARG A 104 16.76 -2.33 5.23
C ARG A 104 16.31 -2.97 6.54
N LYS A 105 16.88 -2.51 7.66
CA LYS A 105 16.53 -3.00 9.00
C LYS A 105 15.08 -2.66 9.34
N SER A 106 14.63 -1.44 9.07
CA SER A 106 13.26 -1.02 9.34
C SER A 106 12.26 -1.78 8.50
N LEU A 107 12.54 -2.01 7.21
CA LEU A 107 11.68 -2.81 6.33
C LEU A 107 11.50 -4.24 6.85
N GLN A 108 12.60 -4.90 7.25
CA GLN A 108 12.55 -6.24 7.85
C GLN A 108 11.70 -6.27 9.13
N ILE A 109 11.87 -5.29 10.01
CA ILE A 109 11.09 -5.20 11.25
C ILE A 109 9.60 -5.00 10.93
N ILE A 110 9.28 -4.05 10.05
CA ILE A 110 7.90 -3.75 9.66
C ILE A 110 7.23 -4.97 9.04
N HIS A 111 7.91 -5.68 8.13
CA HIS A 111 7.38 -6.91 7.53
C HIS A 111 7.15 -8.02 8.56
N ASN A 112 8.12 -8.26 9.45
CA ASN A 112 7.98 -9.28 10.49
C ASN A 112 6.81 -8.97 11.44
N ASN A 113 6.70 -7.71 11.88
CA ASN A 113 5.62 -7.28 12.76
C ASN A 113 4.26 -7.37 12.05
N ALA A 114 4.17 -6.91 10.79
CA ALA A 114 2.94 -7.00 10.02
C ALA A 114 2.50 -8.47 9.84
N HIS A 115 3.44 -9.38 9.61
CA HIS A 115 3.16 -10.81 9.51
C HIS A 115 2.61 -11.37 10.83
N ILE A 116 3.22 -11.02 11.97
CA ILE A 116 2.73 -11.42 13.30
C ILE A 116 1.32 -10.88 13.55
N ASN A 117 1.07 -9.60 13.24
CA ASN A 117 -0.23 -8.96 13.44
C ASN A 117 -1.34 -9.62 12.61
N ILE A 118 -1.03 -9.98 11.35
CA ILE A 118 -1.96 -10.69 10.48
C ILE A 118 -2.33 -12.07 11.08
N ILE A 119 -1.35 -12.81 11.62
CA ILE A 119 -1.58 -14.11 12.24
C ILE A 119 -2.45 -13.97 13.50
N GLN A 120 -2.16 -12.98 14.35
CA GLN A 120 -2.89 -12.76 15.60
C GLN A 120 -4.35 -12.33 15.39
N GLN A 121 -4.68 -11.68 14.28
CA GLN A 121 -6.09 -11.34 13.97
C GLN A 121 -6.87 -12.49 13.32
N GLN A 122 -6.22 -13.60 12.97
CA GLN A 122 -6.85 -14.78 12.37
C GLN A 122 -7.09 -15.91 13.38
N SER A 123 -6.60 -15.78 14.62
CA SER A 123 -6.83 -16.69 15.76
C SER A 123 -7.93 -16.18 16.68
#